data_AF-A0A3C0I146-F1
#
_entry.id   AF-A0A3C0I146-F1
#
_cell.length_a   1.000
_cell.length_b   1.000
_cell.length_c   1.000
_cell.angle_alpha   90.00
_cell.angle_beta   90.00
_cell.angle_gamma   90.00
#
_symmetry.space_group_name_H-M   'P 1'
#
loop_
_entity.id
_entity.type
_entity.pdbx_description
1 polymer ?
#
loop_
_entity_poly.entity_id
_entity_poly.type
_entity_poly.pdbx_seq_one_letter_code
_entity_poly.pdbx_strand_id
1 'polypeptide(L)'
;MRALKTKIRGLNKSQFKRLRELTAHAKNLYNQSLWILREAFDATGKYFSYPQMDRAMKQVANREGEINYKLLKAKVAQQTLRRVDQNFKSFFQASKDF
;
A
#
# COMPACT_ATOMS: atom_id res chain seq x y z
N MET A 1 18.74 -16.13 -5.61
CA MET A 1 17.27 -16.18 -5.77
C MET A 1 16.92 -16.16 -7.25
N ARG A 2 16.25 -17.19 -7.78
CA ARG A 2 15.72 -17.14 -9.16
C ARG A 2 14.56 -16.14 -9.16
N ALA A 3 14.70 -15.03 -9.89
CA ALA A 3 13.57 -14.15 -10.14
C ALA A 3 12.50 -14.97 -10.86
N LEU A 4 11.32 -15.12 -10.24
CA LEU A 4 10.14 -15.64 -10.93
C LEU A 4 9.94 -14.74 -12.16
N LYS A 5 10.12 -15.27 -13.37
CA LYS A 5 9.77 -14.55 -14.60
C LYS A 5 8.26 -14.32 -14.55
N THR A 6 7.83 -13.15 -14.06
CA THR A 6 6.44 -12.71 -14.17
C THR A 6 6.17 -12.55 -15.65
N LYS A 7 5.54 -13.55 -16.29
CA LYS A 7 5.08 -13.45 -17.69
C LYS A 7 3.91 -12.47 -17.73
N ILE A 8 4.21 -11.17 -17.75
CA ILE A 8 3.22 -10.09 -17.90
C ILE A 8 2.81 -9.97 -19.39
N ARG A 9 3.62 -10.51 -20.31
CA ARG A 9 3.32 -10.55 -21.76
C ARG A 9 2.48 -11.78 -22.11
N GLY A 10 1.54 -11.62 -23.04
CA GLY A 10 0.68 -12.70 -23.55
C GLY A 10 -0.53 -13.02 -22.67
N LEU A 11 -0.98 -12.09 -21.82
CA LEU A 11 -2.20 -12.25 -21.03
C LEU A 11 -3.43 -12.22 -21.93
N ASN A 12 -4.38 -13.11 -21.68
CA ASN A 12 -5.70 -13.01 -22.32
C ASN A 12 -6.54 -11.87 -21.69
N LYS A 13 -7.66 -11.52 -22.33
CA LYS A 13 -8.52 -10.40 -21.91
C LYS A 13 -8.99 -10.50 -20.44
N SER A 14 -9.33 -11.71 -19.99
CA SER A 14 -9.79 -11.95 -18.61
C SER A 14 -8.66 -11.78 -17.59
N GLN A 15 -7.49 -12.35 -17.87
CA GLN A 15 -6.30 -12.22 -17.02
C GLN A 15 -5.84 -10.75 -16.92
N PHE A 16 -5.85 -10.02 -18.03
CA PHE A 16 -5.52 -8.60 -18.03
C PHE A 16 -6.52 -7.78 -17.21
N LYS A 17 -7.83 -8.04 -17.38
CA LYS A 17 -8.87 -7.40 -16.57
C LYS A 17 -8.64 -7.66 -15.07
N ARG A 18 -8.36 -8.91 -14.71
CA ARG A 18 -8.08 -9.28 -13.31
C ARG A 18 -6.84 -8.59 -12.75
N LEU A 19 -5.77 -8.48 -13.54
CA LEU A 19 -4.57 -7.75 -13.14
C LEU A 19 -4.85 -6.25 -12.91
N ARG A 20 -5.65 -5.64 -13.79
CA ARG A 20 -6.07 -4.23 -13.67
C ARG A 20 -6.89 -3.99 -12.39
N GLU A 21 -7.79 -4.91 -12.04
CA GLU A 21 -8.55 -4.84 -10.78
C GLU A 21 -7.62 -4.91 -9.56
N LEU A 22 -6.73 -5.91 -9.50
CA LEU A 22 -5.81 -6.09 -8.37
C LEU A 22 -4.84 -4.90 -8.21
N THR A 23 -4.36 -4.33 -9.32
CA THR A 23 -3.50 -3.14 -9.28
C THR A 23 -4.27 -1.90 -8.82
N ALA A 24 -5.55 -1.76 -9.18
CA ALA A 24 -6.41 -0.72 -8.64
C ALA A 24 -6.61 -0.84 -7.12
N HIS A 25 -6.86 -2.05 -6.61
CA HIS A 25 -6.95 -2.29 -5.16
C HIS A 25 -5.64 -1.97 -4.43
N ALA A 26 -4.49 -2.34 -4.99
CA ALA A 26 -3.18 -2.01 -4.41
C ALA A 26 -2.94 -0.49 -4.36
N LYS A 27 -3.30 0.23 -5.43
CA LYS A 27 -3.24 1.70 -5.46
C LYS A 27 -4.15 2.32 -4.39
N ASN A 28 -5.37 1.82 -4.22
CA ASN A 28 -6.31 2.33 -3.23
C ASN A 28 -5.81 2.11 -1.80
N LEU A 29 -5.29 0.91 -1.51
CA LEU A 29 -4.66 0.62 -0.21
C LEU A 29 -3.48 1.57 0.04
N TYR A 30 -2.60 1.74 -0.94
CA TYR A 30 -1.45 2.64 -0.82
C TYR A 30 -1.88 4.07 -0.51
N ASN A 31 -2.83 4.62 -1.28
CA ASN A 31 -3.28 6.00 -1.12
C ASN A 31 -3.97 6.23 0.23
N GLN A 32 -4.82 5.27 0.65
CA GLN A 32 -5.49 5.36 1.94
C GLN A 32 -4.49 5.33 3.10
N SER A 33 -3.53 4.40 3.08
CA SER A 33 -2.50 4.31 4.11
C SER A 33 -1.58 5.50 4.15
N LEU A 34 -1.21 6.06 2.99
CA LEU A 34 -0.40 7.27 2.90
C LEU A 34 -1.15 8.47 3.49
N TRP A 35 -2.43 8.63 3.16
CA TRP A 35 -3.25 9.70 3.72
C TRP A 35 -3.35 9.59 5.24
N ILE A 36 -3.71 8.41 5.78
CA ILE A 36 -3.78 8.19 7.24
C ILE A 36 -2.45 8.51 7.92
N LEU A 37 -1.34 8.04 7.35
CA LEU A 37 -0.01 8.27 7.90
C LEU A 37 0.34 9.76 7.94
N ARG A 38 0.04 10.49 6.86
CA ARG A 38 0.29 11.93 6.76
C ARG A 38 -0.57 12.70 7.77
N GLU A 39 -1.88 12.47 7.80
CA GLU A 39 -2.78 13.16 8.73
C GLU A 39 -2.36 12.94 10.18
N ALA A 40 -1.99 11.69 10.52
CA ALA A 40 -1.57 11.37 11.86
C ALA A 40 -0.20 11.99 12.21
N PHE A 41 0.71 12.10 11.24
CA PHE A 41 1.98 12.81 11.39
C PHE A 41 1.76 14.31 11.57
N ASP A 42 0.92 14.93 10.74
CA ASP A 42 0.62 16.36 10.79
C ASP A 42 -0.08 16.73 12.11
N ALA A 43 -0.95 15.85 12.64
CA ALA A 43 -1.65 16.08 13.90
C ALA A 43 -0.82 15.83 15.17
N THR A 44 0.12 14.87 15.14
CA THR A 44 0.82 14.42 16.36
C THR A 44 2.33 14.67 16.35
N GLY A 45 2.90 15.00 15.19
CA GLY A 45 4.34 15.01 14.95
C GLY A 45 4.99 13.62 14.98
N LYS A 46 4.22 12.53 15.13
CA LYS A 46 4.75 11.17 15.31
C LYS A 46 4.53 10.30 14.08
N TYR A 47 5.54 9.50 13.78
CA TYR A 47 5.50 8.52 12.70
C TYR A 47 4.92 7.18 13.17
N PHE A 48 4.01 6.62 12.38
CA PHE A 48 3.49 5.26 12.58
C PHE A 48 4.32 4.25 11.79
N SER A 49 4.89 3.29 12.51
CA SER A 49 5.71 2.23 11.89
C SER A 49 4.86 1.27 11.04
N TYR A 50 5.49 0.61 10.06
CA TYR A 50 4.87 -0.45 9.27
C TYR A 50 4.03 -1.46 10.09
N PRO A 51 4.51 -2.06 11.21
CA PRO A 51 3.71 -3.03 11.97
C PRO A 51 2.42 -2.43 12.56
N GLN A 52 2.46 -1.16 12.99
CA GLN A 52 1.27 -0.46 13.48
C GLN A 52 0.28 -0.23 12.34
N MET A 53 0.78 0.22 11.18
CA MET A 53 -0.04 0.43 9.99
C MET A 53 -0.66 -0.88 9.47
N ASP A 54 0.10 -1.99 9.44
CA ASP A 54 -0.42 -3.31 9.06
C ASP A 54 -1.56 -3.78 9.96
N ARG A 55 -1.42 -3.57 11.28
CA ARG A 55 -2.48 -3.92 12.23
C ARG A 55 -3.73 -3.07 12.01
N ALA A 56 -3.57 -1.76 11.80
CA ALA A 56 -4.67 -0.83 11.60
C ALA A 56 -5.42 -1.10 10.27
N MET A 57 -4.69 -1.20 9.16
CA MET A 57 -5.28 -1.31 7.81
C MET A 57 -6.08 -2.60 7.59
N LYS A 58 -5.91 -3.63 8.43
CA LYS A 58 -6.75 -4.83 8.44
C LYS A 58 -8.20 -4.57 8.87
N GLN A 59 -8.45 -3.45 9.56
CA GLN A 59 -9.75 -3.13 10.15
C GLN A 59 -10.32 -1.80 9.60
N VAL A 60 -9.48 -0.93 9.06
CA VAL A 60 -9.89 0.38 8.54
C VAL A 60 -10.65 0.24 7.22
N ALA A 61 -11.91 0.70 7.22
CA ALA A 61 -12.74 0.81 6.03
C ALA A 61 -12.39 2.06 5.21
N ASN A 62 -12.56 1.99 3.90
CA ASN A 62 -12.54 3.14 2.99
C ASN A 62 -13.87 3.90 3.05
N ARG A 63 -14.01 4.93 2.20
CA ARG A 63 -15.22 5.78 2.19
C ARG A 63 -16.46 5.01 1.72
N GLU A 64 -16.24 3.95 0.96
CA GLU A 64 -17.26 3.05 0.44
C GLU A 64 -17.62 1.91 1.41
N GLY A 65 -17.00 1.88 2.60
CA GLY A 65 -17.24 0.86 3.63
C GLY A 65 -16.46 -0.46 3.44
N GLU A 66 -15.60 -0.54 2.43
CA GLU A 66 -14.76 -1.72 2.16
C GLU A 66 -13.39 -1.63 2.84
N ILE A 67 -12.82 -2.77 3.21
CA ILE A 67 -11.45 -2.83 3.76
C ILE A 67 -10.49 -3.15 2.61
N ASN A 68 -9.82 -2.13 2.07
CA ASN A 68 -8.87 -2.26 0.95
C ASN A 68 -7.82 -3.37 1.19
N TYR A 69 -7.36 -3.56 2.43
CA TYR A 69 -6.42 -4.61 2.79
C TYR A 69 -6.95 -6.03 2.46
N LYS A 70 -8.26 -6.25 2.66
CA LYS A 70 -8.93 -7.55 2.45
C LYS A 70 -9.26 -7.83 0.99
N LEU A 71 -9.23 -6.81 0.12
CA LEU A 71 -9.42 -6.97 -1.34
C LEU A 71 -8.19 -7.57 -2.04
N LEU A 72 -7.06 -7.66 -1.33
CA LEU A 72 -5.81 -8.22 -1.81
C LEU A 72 -5.42 -9.46 -1.00
N LYS A 73 -4.58 -10.32 -1.58
CA LYS A 73 -3.89 -11.33 -0.77
C LYS A 73 -3.03 -10.64 0.29
N ALA A 74 -3.04 -11.16 1.51
CA ALA A 74 -2.34 -10.56 2.66
C ALA A 74 -0.88 -10.18 2.35
N LYS A 75 -0.13 -11.04 1.65
CA LYS A 75 1.26 -10.77 1.26
C LYS A 75 1.39 -9.55 0.35
N VAL A 76 0.45 -9.33 -0.57
CA VAL A 76 0.46 -8.17 -1.48
C VAL A 76 0.10 -6.90 -0.73
N ALA A 77 -0.90 -6.96 0.17
CA ALA A 77 -1.26 -5.85 1.02
C ALA A 77 -0.09 -5.42 1.92
N GLN A 78 0.56 -6.37 2.60
CA GLN A 78 1.74 -6.13 3.43
C GLN A 78 2.88 -5.47 2.64
N GLN A 79 3.18 -5.95 1.44
CA GLN A 79 4.23 -5.34 0.60
C GLN A 79 3.87 -3.92 0.15
N THR A 80 2.59 -3.66 -0.09
CA THR A 80 2.08 -2.32 -0.39
C THR A 80 2.32 -1.38 0.80
N LEU A 81 2.01 -1.81 2.02
CA LEU A 81 2.24 -1.02 3.23
C LEU A 81 3.74 -0.80 3.52
N ARG A 82 4.59 -1.81 3.27
CA ARG A 82 6.04 -1.63 3.36
C ARG A 82 6.57 -0.62 2.36
N ARG A 83 5.96 -0.52 1.18
CA ARG A 83 6.30 0.51 0.18
C ARG A 83 5.92 1.91 0.67
N VAL A 84 4.78 2.07 1.32
CA VAL A 84 4.39 3.33 1.99
C VAL A 84 5.42 3.70 3.06
N ASP A 85 5.75 2.77 3.95
CA ASP A 85 6.74 2.95 5.02
C ASP A 85 8.11 3.38 4.48
N GLN A 86 8.60 2.69 3.43
CA GLN A 86 9.85 3.03 2.75
C GLN A 86 9.81 4.45 2.16
N ASN A 87 8.75 4.78 1.41
CA ASN A 87 8.64 6.08 0.74
C ASN A 87 8.55 7.23 1.75
N PHE A 88 7.87 7.03 2.88
CA PHE A 88 7.75 8.04 3.92
C PHE A 88 9.08 8.25 4.68
N LYS A 89 9.85 7.18 4.91
CA LYS A 89 11.22 7.29 5.44
C LYS A 89 12.15 8.04 4.48
N SER A 90 12.04 7.77 3.18
CA SER A 90 12.78 8.52 2.16
C SER A 90 12.39 10.00 2.14
N PHE A 91 11.12 10.33 2.35
CA PHE A 91 10.68 11.72 2.54
C PHE A 91 11.38 12.37 3.73
N PHE A 92 11.41 11.73 4.90
CA PHE A 92 12.13 12.28 6.06
C PHE A 92 13.62 12.49 5.83
N GLN A 93 14.26 11.62 5.03
CA GLN A 93 15.67 11.81 4.70
C GLN A 93 15.85 13.03 3.79
N ALA A 94 15.04 13.13 2.73
CA ALA A 94 15.10 14.25 1.79
C ALA A 94 14.78 15.60 2.47
N SER A 95 13.87 15.63 3.43
CA SER A 95 13.50 16.85 4.17
C SER A 95 14.55 17.32 5.18
N LYS A 96 15.57 16.51 5.50
CA LYS A 96 16.70 16.92 6.37
C LYS A 96 17.81 17.62 5.60
N ASP A 97 17.86 17.41 4.28
CA ASP A 97 18.91 17.93 3.40
C ASP A 97 18.58 19.33 2.87
N PHE A 98 17.41 19.88 3.23
CA PHE A 98 16.89 21.20 2.82
C PHE A 98 16.80 22.14 4.02
#